data_AF-A0A2V5L4S3-F1
#
_entry.id   AF-A0A2V5L4S3-F1
#
_cell.length_a   1.000
_cell.length_b   1.000
_cell.length_c   1.000
_cell.angle_alpha   90.00
_cell.angle_beta   90.00
_cell.angle_gamma   90.00
#
_symmetry.space_group_name_H-M   'P 1'
#
loop_
_entity.id
_entity.type
_entity.pdbx_description
1 polymer ?
#
loop_
_entity_poly.entity_id
_entity_poly.type
_entity_poly.pdbx_seq_one_letter_code
_entity_poly.pdbx_strand_id
1 'polypeptide(L)' 'MAAGDVEISTLVPEGEWTDESLAVLVQGYERKIAEMGAEPGEIKSYIAPTDLGGVKIRVVWEKGGGAQ' A
#
# COMPACT_ATOMS: atom_id res chain seq x y z
N MET A 1 7.64 -13.29 13.95
CA MET A 1 7.92 -12.87 12.56
C MET A 1 6.80 -13.46 11.72
N ALA A 2 5.75 -12.69 11.44
CA ALA A 2 4.59 -13.21 10.72
C ALA A 2 5.01 -13.55 9.29
N ALA A 3 4.89 -14.83 8.95
CA ALA A 3 5.11 -15.35 7.62
C ALA A 3 3.78 -15.28 6.87
N GLY A 4 3.61 -14.34 5.95
CA GLY A 4 2.46 -14.35 5.04
C GLY A 4 2.01 -13.01 4.47
N ASP A 5 2.32 -11.89 5.12
CA ASP A 5 1.77 -10.59 4.72
C ASP A 5 2.60 -9.96 3.58
N VAL A 6 1.94 -9.65 2.46
CA VAL A 6 2.57 -8.94 1.35
C VAL A 6 2.52 -7.44 1.65
N GLU A 7 3.68 -6.81 1.73
CA GLU A 7 3.79 -5.37 1.88
C GLU A 7 4.48 -4.75 0.67
N ILE A 8 3.84 -3.73 0.10
CA ILE A 8 4.43 -2.87 -0.92
C ILE A 8 4.62 -1.48 -0.32
N SER A 9 5.88 -1.13 -0.06
CA SER A 9 6.29 0.20 0.43
C SER A 9 6.98 0.96 -0.69
N THR A 10 6.52 2.17 -1.00
CA THR A 10 7.15 3.06 -1.99
C THR A 10 7.31 4.46 -1.39
N LEU A 11 8.52 4.98 -1.46
CA LEU A 11 8.86 6.34 -1.05
C LEU A 11 8.95 7.20 -2.31
N VAL A 12 8.13 8.25 -2.35
CA VAL A 12 8.11 9.20 -3.47
C VAL A 12 8.64 10.54 -2.96
N PRO A 13 9.75 11.07 -3.50
CA PRO A 13 10.33 12.33 -3.08
C PRO A 13 9.46 13.53 -3.48
N GLU A 14 9.62 14.65 -2.77
CA GLU A 14 8.89 15.88 -3.08
C GLU A 14 9.09 16.33 -4.54
N GLY A 15 8.03 16.78 -5.19
CA GLY A 15 8.05 17.22 -6.59
C GLY A 15 7.80 16.13 -7.64
N GLU A 16 7.84 14.84 -7.26
CA GLU A 16 7.52 13.71 -8.16
C GLU A 16 6.16 13.05 -7.89
N TRP A 17 5.41 13.53 -6.89
CA TRP A 17 4.06 13.05 -6.59
C TRP A 17 3.03 14.18 -6.62
N THR A 18 1.87 13.86 -7.18
CA THR A 18 0.62 14.63 -7.04
C THR A 18 -0.43 13.70 -6.43
N ASP A 19 -1.53 14.25 -5.93
CA ASP A 19 -2.65 13.46 -5.40
C ASP A 19 -3.15 12.42 -6.43
N GLU A 20 -3.16 12.79 -7.71
CA GLU A 20 -3.51 11.90 -8.82
C GLU A 20 -2.49 10.78 -9.01
N SER A 21 -1.19 11.08 -9.02
CA SER A 21 -0.13 10.07 -9.15
C SER A 21 -0.11 9.11 -7.96
N LEU A 22 -0.32 9.63 -6.74
CA LEU A 22 -0.45 8.80 -5.54
C LEU A 22 -1.65 7.86 -5.64
N ALA A 23 -2.82 8.37 -6.05
CA ALA A 23 -4.02 7.57 -6.23
C ALA A 23 -3.84 6.48 -7.30
N VAL A 24 -3.12 6.76 -8.39
CA VAL A 24 -2.81 5.76 -9.42
C VAL A 24 -1.85 4.69 -8.89
N LEU A 25 -0.81 5.09 -8.14
CA LEU A 25 0.14 4.16 -7.53
C LEU A 25 -0.55 3.23 -6.53
N VAL A 26 -1.35 3.80 -5.62
CA VAL A 26 -2.12 3.03 -4.62
C VAL A 26 -3.04 2.04 -5.32
N GLN A 27 -3.87 2.50 -6.26
CA GLN A 27 -4.75 1.60 -7.02
C GLN A 27 -3.99 0.52 -7.78
N GLY A 28 -2.81 0.82 -8.32
CA GLY A 28 -1.95 -0.16 -8.97
C GLY A 28 -1.43 -1.23 -8.01
N TYR A 29 -1.04 -0.85 -6.80
CA TYR A 29 -0.60 -1.78 -5.75
C TYR A 29 -1.76 -2.61 -5.20
N GLU A 30 -2.91 -1.99 -4.93
CA GLU A 30 -4.12 -2.67 -4.51
C GLU A 30 -4.56 -3.68 -5.57
N ARG A 31 -4.54 -3.30 -6.85
CA ARG A 31 -4.85 -4.22 -7.96
C ARG A 31 -3.87 -5.39 -8.03
N LYS A 32 -2.57 -5.16 -7.89
CA LYS A 32 -1.58 -6.25 -7.86
C LYS A 32 -1.87 -7.25 -6.74
N ILE A 33 -2.20 -6.74 -5.56
CA ILE A 33 -2.53 -7.56 -4.39
C ILE A 33 -3.86 -8.30 -4.61
N ALA A 34 -4.87 -7.64 -5.19
CA ALA A 34 -6.11 -8.28 -5.59
C ALA A 34 -5.91 -9.37 -6.66
N GLU A 35 -5.01 -9.14 -7.64
CA GLU A 35 -4.64 -10.13 -8.66
C GLU A 35 -3.92 -11.35 -8.06
N MET A 36 -3.26 -11.20 -6.91
CA MET A 36 -2.71 -12.32 -6.13
C MET A 36 -3.78 -13.10 -5.35
N GLY A 37 -5.02 -12.64 -5.34
CA GLY A 37 -6.15 -13.28 -4.67
C GLY A 37 -6.53 -12.67 -3.33
N ALA A 38 -6.06 -11.46 -3.02
CA ALA A 38 -6.52 -10.70 -1.86
C ALA A 38 -7.92 -10.14 -2.10
N GLU A 39 -8.79 -10.22 -1.09
CA GLU A 39 -10.07 -9.54 -1.13
C GLU A 39 -9.89 -8.04 -0.85
N PRO A 40 -10.71 -7.15 -1.42
CA PRO A 40 -10.60 -5.70 -1.16
C PRO A 40 -10.73 -5.32 0.31
N GLY A 41 -11.36 -6.17 1.16
CA GLY A 41 -11.41 -5.97 2.61
C GLY A 41 -10.12 -6.34 3.36
N GLU A 42 -9.22 -7.09 2.73
CA GLU A 42 -7.91 -7.51 3.27
C GLU A 42 -6.77 -6.57 2.85
N ILE A 43 -7.04 -5.65 1.92
CA ILE A 43 -6.05 -4.72 1.40
C ILE A 43 -6.14 -3.42 2.19
N LYS A 44 -5.04 -3.04 2.83
CA LYS A 44 -4.94 -1.76 3.54
C LYS A 44 -3.86 -0.88 2.96
N SER A 45 -4.28 0.26 2.43
CA SER A 45 -3.39 1.30 1.94
C SER A 45 -3.19 2.40 3.01
N TYR A 46 -1.94 2.76 3.23
CA TYR A 46 -1.50 3.79 4.16
C TYR A 46 -0.62 4.78 3.41
N ILE A 47 -0.96 6.06 3.51
CA ILE A 47 -0.20 7.14 2.90
C ILE A 47 0.25 8.04 4.06
N ALA A 48 1.57 8.17 4.24
CA ALA A 48 2.16 9.00 5.28
C ALA A 48 3.13 10.00 4.64
N PRO A 49 2.96 11.32 4.87
CA PRO A 49 3.98 12.28 4.51
C PRO A 49 5.24 12.02 5.35
N THR A 50 6.40 12.26 4.75
CA THR A 50 7.70 12.08 5.38
C THR A 50 8.26 13.44 5.80
N ASP A 51 9.09 13.47 6.83
CA ASP A 51 9.77 14.69 7.30
C ASP A 51 10.71 15.32 6.26
N LEU A 52 11.03 14.58 5.19
CA LEU A 52 11.86 15.02 4.06
C LEU A 52 11.03 15.61 2.91
N GLY A 53 9.74 15.93 3.13
CA GLY A 53 8.85 16.49 2.10
C GLY A 53 8.27 15.46 1.12
N GLY A 54 8.79 14.23 1.11
CA GLY A 54 8.24 13.12 0.33
C GLY A 54 6.99 12.50 0.93
N VAL A 55 6.39 11.55 0.21
CA VAL A 55 5.27 10.72 0.68
C VAL A 55 5.69 9.26 0.67
N LYS A 56 5.38 8.55 1.75
CA LYS A 56 5.53 7.10 1.84
C LYS A 56 4.16 6.46 1.66
N ILE A 57 4.04 5.69 0.58
CA ILE A 57 2.90 4.82 0.31
C ILE A 57 3.24 3.44 0.86
N ARG A 58 2.33 2.84 1.61
CA ARG A 58 2.45 1.48 2.12
C ARG A 58 1.13 0.77 1.90
N VAL A 59 1.13 -0.24 1.05
CA VAL A 59 -0.03 -1.11 0.82
C VAL A 59 0.27 -2.47 1.39
N VAL A 60 -0.60 -2.94 2.27
CA VAL A 60 -0.43 -4.19 3.01
C VAL A 60 -1.58 -5.11 2.64
N TRP A 61 -1.26 -6.35 2.30
CA TRP A 61 -2.20 -7.45 2.29
C TRP A 61 -2.25 -8.06 3.67
N GLU A 62 -3.23 -7.63 4.47
CA GLU A 62 -3.58 -8.30 5.71
C GLU A 62 -4.55 -9.41 5.36
N LYS A 63 -4.00 -10.54 4.89
CA LYS A 63 -4.81 -11.75 4.68
C LYS A 63 -5.44 -12.06 6.02
N GLY A 64 -6.77 -11.95 6.10
CA GLY A 64 -7.50 -11.95 7.36
C GLY A 64 -7.01 -13.14 8.18
N GLY A 65 -6.17 -12.86 9.19
CA GLY A 65 -5.75 -13.86 10.14
C GLY A 65 -7.03 -14.34 10.75
N GLY A 66 -7.51 -15.51 10.29
CA GLY A 66 -8.78 -16.06 10.71
C GLY A 66 -8.86 -15.99 12.23
N ALA A 67 -9.93 -15.37 12.71
CA ALA A 67 -10.43 -15.41 14.08
C ALA A 67 -9.39 -15.48 15.21
N GLN A 68 -9.43 -14.48 16.08
CA GLN A 68 -9.56 -14.82 17.50
C GLN A 68 -10.85 -14.21 18.03
#